data_AF-A0A528FJA4-F1
#
_entry.id   AF-A0A528FJA4-F1
#
_cell.length_a   1.000
_cell.length_b   1.000
_cell.length_c   1.000
_cell.angle_alpha   90.00
_cell.angle_beta   90.00
_cell.angle_gamma   90.00
#
_symmetry.space_group_name_H-M   'P 1'
#
loop_
_entity.id
_entity.type
_entity.pdbx_description
1 polymer ?
#
loop_
_entity_poly.entity_id
_entity_poly.type
_entity_poly.pdbx_seq_one_letter_code
_entity_poly.pdbx_strand_id
1 'polypeptide(L)' 'YIVKPYELREVLARVRSVLRRVPQPAEPQGAKAETTANRRFISFGPFHADLDGRFVTGTNGTVIDMAKSEFDVLEVFLT' A
#
# COMPACT_ATOMS: atom_id res chain seq x y z
N TYR A 1 -15.47 4.88 4.40
CA TYR A 1 -16.74 5.61 4.28
C TYR A 1 -17.74 5.07 5.30
N ILE A 2 -18.61 5.94 5.80
CA ILE A 2 -19.80 5.64 6.61
C ILE A 2 -20.90 6.55 6.07
N VAL A 3 -22.11 6.02 5.89
CA VAL A 3 -23.27 6.78 5.41
C VAL A 3 -23.95 7.51 6.57
N LYS A 4 -24.59 8.65 6.31
CA LYS A 4 -25.34 9.41 7.33
C LYS A 4 -26.83 8.99 7.37
N PRO A 5 -27.52 9.14 8.52
CA PRO A 5 -26.96 9.48 9.84
C PRO A 5 -26.25 8.27 10.49
N TYR A 6 -25.21 8.51 11.28
CA TYR A 6 -24.40 7.47 11.94
C TYR A 6 -24.24 7.73 13.43
N GLU A 7 -24.04 6.65 14.19
CA GLU A 7 -23.83 6.70 15.63
C GLU A 7 -22.33 6.61 15.99
N LEU A 8 -21.93 7.18 17.14
CA LEU A 8 -20.52 7.19 17.58
C LEU A 8 -19.93 5.77 17.70
N ARG A 9 -20.77 4.81 18.10
CA ARG A 9 -20.39 3.39 18.22
C ARG A 9 -20.01 2.78 16.87
N GLU A 10 -20.70 3.17 15.80
CA GLU A 10 -20.43 2.67 14.44
C GLU A 10 -19.10 3.20 13.91
N VAL A 11 -18.82 4.48 14.15
CA VAL A 11 -17.53 5.10 13.78
C VAL A 11 -16.38 4.40 14.52
N LEU A 12 -16.50 4.21 15.83
CA LEU A 12 -15.47 3.55 16.64
C LEU A 12 -15.24 2.10 16.19
N ALA A 13 -16.33 1.37 15.89
CA ALA A 13 -16.23 0.00 15.37
C ALA A 13 -15.54 -0.05 14.01
N ARG A 14 -15.84 0.91 13.11
CA ARG A 14 -15.21 0.98 11.79
C ARG A 14 -13.73 1.29 11.90
N VAL A 15 -13.33 2.24 12.74
CA VAL A 15 -11.92 2.56 12.99
C VAL A 15 -11.17 1.33 13.51
N ARG A 16 -11.67 0.67 14.56
CA ARG A 16 -11.06 -0.55 15.11
C ARG A 16 -10.93 -1.67 14.07
N SER A 17 -11.96 -1.85 13.26
CA SER A 17 -11.96 -2.87 12.20
C SER A 17 -10.94 -2.57 11.10
N VAL A 18 -10.83 -1.30 10.68
CA VAL A 18 -9.82 -0.86 9.70
C VAL A 18 -8.41 -1.04 10.27
N LEU A 19 -8.14 -0.57 11.49
CA LEU A 19 -6.82 -0.70 12.12
C LEU A 19 -6.39 -2.16 12.28
N ARG A 20 -7.31 -3.08 12.60
CA ARG A 20 -7.01 -4.52 12.66
C ARG A 20 -6.66 -5.14 11.29
N ARG A 21 -7.13 -4.53 10.20
CA ARG A 21 -6.90 -5.00 8.82
C ARG A 21 -5.69 -4.37 8.17
N VAL A 22 -5.19 -3.26 8.69
CA VAL A 22 -3.91 -2.71 8.24
C VAL A 22 -2.85 -3.73 8.62
N PRO A 23 -2.15 -4.35 7.65
CA PRO A 23 -1.01 -5.20 7.97
C PRO A 23 -0.08 -4.37 8.86
N GLN A 24 0.33 -4.93 10.00
CA GLN A 24 1.30 -4.27 10.86
C GLN A 24 2.46 -3.85 9.95
N PRO A 25 2.86 -2.57 9.93
CA PRO A 25 3.99 -2.15 9.14
C PRO A 25 5.12 -3.10 9.50
N ALA A 26 5.57 -3.91 8.53
CA ALA A 26 6.84 -4.57 8.69
C ALA A 26 7.80 -3.43 9.00
N GLU A 27 8.36 -3.44 10.21
CA GLU A 27 9.43 -2.52 10.55
C GLU A 27 10.39 -2.54 9.36
N PRO A 28 10.87 -1.38 8.86
CA PRO A 28 11.90 -1.37 7.85
C PRO A 28 13.13 -2.04 8.48
N GLN A 29 13.20 -3.37 8.37
CA GLN A 29 14.38 -4.14 8.65
C GLN A 29 15.41 -3.58 7.71
N GLY A 30 16.31 -2.80 8.31
CA GLY A 30 17.37 -2.12 7.60
C GLY A 30 18.06 -3.08 6.65
N ALA A 31 18.24 -2.62 5.43
CA ALA A 31 19.26 -3.05 4.49
C ALA A 31 19.93 -4.40 4.82
N LYS A 32 19.22 -5.49 4.55
CA LYS A 32 19.87 -6.78 4.28
C LYS A 32 19.39 -7.25 2.93
N ALA A 33 20.31 -7.12 1.98
CA ALA A 33 20.24 -7.73 0.68
C ALA A 33 20.24 -9.26 0.86
N GLU A 34 19.09 -9.85 1.16
CA GLU A 34 18.91 -11.29 1.19
C GLU A 34 17.41 -11.60 1.13
N THR A 35 16.99 -12.17 -0.02
CA THR A 35 15.63 -12.64 -0.40
C THR A 35 14.83 -11.74 -1.35
N THR A 36 15.42 -11.39 -2.50
CA THR A 36 14.70 -10.91 -3.71
C THR A 36 14.02 -12.05 -4.49
N ALA A 37 13.85 -13.25 -3.90
CA ALA A 37 13.39 -14.41 -4.65
C ALA A 37 11.87 -14.46 -4.90
N ASN A 38 11.07 -13.61 -4.26
CA ASN A 38 9.61 -13.67 -4.43
C ASN A 38 8.87 -12.32 -4.31
N ARG A 39 9.58 -11.20 -4.44
CA ARG A 39 8.97 -9.88 -4.39
C ARG A 39 8.55 -9.46 -5.80
N ARG A 40 7.25 -9.18 -5.98
CA ARG A 40 6.65 -8.87 -7.28
C ARG A 40 6.86 -7.40 -7.61
N PHE A 41 7.83 -7.15 -8.50
CA PHE A 41 8.09 -5.83 -9.06
C PHE A 41 7.62 -5.76 -10.51
N ILE A 42 7.01 -4.63 -10.87
CA ILE A 42 6.59 -4.33 -12.26
C ILE A 42 7.16 -2.98 -12.66
N SER A 43 7.91 -2.94 -13.75
CA SER A 43 8.40 -1.71 -14.35
C SER A 43 7.44 -1.23 -15.44
N PHE A 44 7.09 0.05 -15.43
CA PHE A 44 6.24 0.67 -16.46
C PHE A 44 6.75 2.09 -16.75
N GLY A 45 7.20 2.30 -17.99
CA GLY A 45 7.89 3.54 -18.35
C GLY A 45 9.05 3.85 -17.39
N PRO A 46 9.14 5.07 -16.84
CA PRO A 46 10.17 5.44 -15.87
C PRO A 46 9.94 4.96 -14.43
N PHE A 47 8.85 4.23 -14.17
CA PHE A 47 8.40 3.89 -12.81
C PHE A 47 8.60 2.41 -12.50
N HIS A 48 8.75 2.10 -11.21
CA HIS A 48 8.78 0.75 -10.68
C HIS A 48 7.73 0.61 -9.58
N ALA A 49 6.79 -0.31 -9.74
CA ALA A 49 5.81 -0.66 -8.72
C ALA A 49 6.26 -1.91 -7.97
N ASP A 50 6.18 -1.83 -6.64
CA ASP A 50 6.32 -2.94 -5.73
C ASP A 50 4.93 -3.39 -5.29
N LEU A 51 4.44 -4.52 -5.81
CA LEU A 51 3.07 -4.97 -5.54
C LEU A 51 2.91 -5.51 -4.12
N ASP A 52 3.97 -6.05 -3.53
CA ASP A 52 3.91 -6.60 -2.18
C ASP A 52 4.10 -5.49 -1.14
N GLY A 53 4.94 -4.50 -1.44
CA GLY A 53 5.15 -3.29 -0.64
C GLY A 53 4.10 -2.20 -0.82
N ARG A 54 3.33 -2.24 -1.91
CA ARG A 54 2.33 -1.25 -2.33
C ARG A 54 2.86 0.18 -2.42
N PHE A 55 4.01 0.35 -3.07
CA PHE A 55 4.57 1.67 -3.36
C PHE A 55 5.14 1.72 -4.77
N VAL A 56 5.30 2.94 -5.27
CA VAL A 56 5.87 3.21 -6.60
C VAL A 56 7.11 4.07 -6.44
N THR A 57 8.17 3.77 -7.18
CA THR A 57 9.36 4.61 -7.27
C THR A 57 9.50 5.21 -8.67
N GLY A 58 9.91 6.48 -8.74
CA GLY A 58 10.20 7.20 -9.98
C GLY A 58 11.64 7.01 -10.48
N THR A 59 12.00 7.73 -11.54
CA THR A 59 13.31 7.66 -12.21
C THR A 59 14.52 7.80 -11.30
N ASN A 60 14.38 8.57 -10.21
CA ASN A 60 15.48 8.91 -9.31
C ASN A 60 15.44 8.07 -8.02
N GLY A 61 14.67 6.97 -8.01
CA GLY A 61 14.44 6.15 -6.82
C GLY A 61 13.54 6.81 -5.77
N THR A 62 12.92 7.96 -6.10
CA THR A 62 12.04 8.68 -5.19
C THR A 62 10.73 7.93 -5.04
N VAL A 63 10.32 7.67 -3.79
CA VAL A 63 9.00 7.07 -3.50
C VAL A 63 7.92 8.08 -3.82
N ILE A 64 6.95 7.67 -4.62
CA ILE A 64 5.77 8.45 -4.95
C ILE A 64 4.72 8.12 -3.90
N ASP A 65 4.35 9.12 -3.09
CA ASP A 65 3.27 8.97 -2.13
C ASP A 65 1.94 8.85 -2.89
N MET A 66 1.22 7.77 -2.64
CA MET A 66 -0.03 7.44 -3.31
C MET A 66 -1.07 7.04 -2.27
N ALA A 67 -2.29 7.54 -2.43
CA ALA A 67 -3.39 7.03 -1.65
C ALA A 67 -3.61 5.55 -1.99
N LYS A 68 -4.06 4.77 -1.00
CA LYS A 68 -4.33 3.35 -1.18
C LYS A 68 -5.22 3.06 -2.40
N SER A 69 -6.28 3.85 -2.60
CA SER A 69 -7.19 3.68 -3.74
C SER A 69 -6.54 3.94 -5.10
N GLU A 70 -5.54 4.82 -5.16
CA GLU A 70 -4.80 5.09 -6.40
C GLU A 70 -3.88 3.92 -6.72
N PHE A 71 -3.21 3.36 -5.71
CA PHE A 71 -2.42 2.15 -5.88
C PHE A 71 -3.29 0.95 -6.27
N ASP A 72 -4.45 0.77 -5.62
CA ASP A 72 -5.39 -0.32 -5.94
C ASP A 72 -5.84 -0.26 -7.42
N VAL A 73 -6.06 0.94 -7.96
CA VAL A 73 -6.38 1.13 -9.38
C VAL A 73 -5.17 0.83 -10.28
N LEU A 74 -3.98 1.31 -9.89
CA LEU A 74 -2.75 1.04 -10.63
C LEU A 74 -2.46 -0.48 -10.70
N GLU A 75 -2.62 -1.19 -9.59
CA GLU A 75 -2.43 -2.64 -9.49
C GLU A 75 -3.28 -3.39 -10.54
N VAL A 76 -4.56 -3.01 -10.69
CA VAL A 76 -5.47 -3.59 -11.70
C VAL A 76 -4.99 -3.38 -13.14
N PHE A 77 -4.25 -2.31 -13.44
CA PHE A 77 -3.69 -2.11 -14.78
C PHE A 77 -2.37 -2.85 -15.02
N LEU A 78 -1.67 -3.23 -13.94
CA LEU A 78 -0.36 -3.86 -14.03
C LEU A 78 -0.43 -5.40 -13.96
N THR A 79 -1.51 -5.98 -13.44
CA THR A 79 -1.74 -7.43 -13.36
C THR A 79 -2.92 -7.88 -14.22
#